data_AF-W2BZE0-F1
#
_entry.id   AF-W2BZE0-F1
#
_cell.length_a   1.000
_cell.length_b   1.000
_cell.length_c   1.000
_cell.angle_alpha   90.00
_cell.angle_beta   90.00
_cell.angle_gamma   90.00
#
_symmetry.space_group_name_H-M   'P 1'
#
loop_
_entity.id
_entity.type
_entity.pdbx_description
1 polymer ?
#
loop_
_entity_poly.entity_id
_entity_poly.type
_entity_poly.pdbx_seq_one_letter_code
_entity_poly.pdbx_strand_id
1 'polypeptide(L)' 'MIANYQYLSDKDLAELKAFNGEEDDIFENVEDWDEEEEMLPDIDKMWEVLHFVLTGIDSSEPIKGNPLSEADVDEIKW' A
#
# COMPACT_ATOMS: atom_id res chain seq x y z
N MET A 1 2.41 12.98 4.15
CA MET A 1 1.87 11.91 3.30
C MET A 1 1.02 11.03 4.20
N ILE A 2 -0.19 10.67 3.77
CA ILE A 2 -1.03 9.67 4.45
C ILE A 2 -0.89 8.35 3.69
N ALA A 3 -1.12 7.22 4.35
CA ALA A 3 -1.15 5.92 3.70
C ALA A 3 -2.45 5.21 4.09
N ASN A 4 -3.11 4.62 3.09
CA ASN A 4 -4.28 3.79 3.28
C ASN A 4 -3.94 2.39 2.75
N TYR A 5 -4.16 1.37 3.57
CA TYR A 5 -3.99 -0.02 3.17
C TYR A 5 -5.36 -0.54 2.83
N GLN A 6 -5.57 -1.01 1.59
CA GLN A 6 -6.86 -1.54 1.14
C GLN A 6 -6.70 -2.98 0.69
N TYR A 7 -7.77 -3.75 0.88
CA TYR A 7 -7.83 -5.06 0.29
C TYR A 7 -8.07 -4.89 -1.21
N LEU A 8 -7.39 -5.71 -2.00
CA LEU A 8 -7.56 -5.74 -3.44
C LEU A 8 -7.63 -7.19 -3.90
N SER A 9 -8.74 -7.55 -4.55
CA SER A 9 -8.91 -8.91 -5.06
C SER A 9 -7.93 -9.18 -6.22
N ASP A 10 -7.59 -10.45 -6.46
CA ASP A 10 -6.73 -10.82 -7.60
C ASP A 10 -7.28 -10.34 -8.95
N LYS A 11 -8.61 -10.29 -9.08
CA LYS A 11 -9.29 -9.81 -10.28
C LYS A 11 -9.02 -8.31 -10.47
N ASP A 12 -9.24 -7.53 -9.42
CA ASP A 12 -9.15 -6.07 -9.49
C ASP A 12 -7.67 -5.64 -9.56
N LEU A 13 -6.75 -6.39 -8.93
CA LEU A 13 -5.31 -6.24 -9.14
C LEU A 13 -4.90 -6.48 -10.59
N ALA A 14 -5.47 -7.49 -11.26
CA ALA A 14 -5.18 -7.75 -12.67
C ALA A 14 -5.71 -6.62 -13.58
N GLU A 15 -6.88 -6.08 -13.26
CA GLU A 15 -7.44 -4.90 -13.95
C GLU A 15 -6.57 -3.66 -13.74
N LEU A 16 -6.09 -3.42 -12.51
CA LEU A 16 -5.19 -2.33 -12.17
C LEU A 16 -3.86 -2.43 -12.91
N LYS A 17 -3.27 -3.63 -12.98
CA LYS A 17 -2.02 -3.88 -13.72
C LYS A 17 -2.18 -3.69 -15.24
N ALA A 18 -3.38 -3.90 -15.76
CA ALA A 18 -3.70 -3.69 -17.18
C ALA A 18 -4.18 -2.27 -17.47
N PHE A 19 -4.37 -1.45 -16.44
CA PHE A 19 -4.84 -0.08 -16.57
C PHE A 19 -3.81 0.78 -17.32
N ASN A 20 -4.28 1.54 -18.30
CA ASN A 20 -3.46 2.42 -19.14
C ASN A 20 -4.09 3.82 -19.25
N GLY A 21 -4.88 4.22 -18.26
CA GLY A 21 -5.43 5.58 -18.10
C GLY A 21 -4.49 6.50 -17.32
N GLU A 22 -5.01 7.63 -16.83
CA GLU A 22 -4.21 8.58 -16.05
C GLU A 22 -4.05 8.10 -14.60
N GLU A 23 -2.99 8.55 -13.91
CA GLU A 23 -2.71 8.15 -12.52
C GLU A 23 -3.84 8.55 -11.57
N ASP A 24 -4.50 9.70 -11.83
CA ASP A 24 -5.65 10.17 -11.04
C ASP A 24 -6.85 9.20 -11.16
N ASP A 25 -7.05 8.58 -12.32
CA ASP A 25 -8.13 7.59 -12.53
C ASP A 25 -7.87 6.31 -11.70
N ILE A 26 -6.60 5.97 -11.41
CA ILE A 26 -6.25 4.79 -10.60
C ILE A 26 -6.76 4.97 -9.16
N PHE A 27 -6.57 6.16 -8.58
CA PHE A 27 -7.02 6.46 -7.22
C PHE A 27 -8.54 6.40 -7.12
N GLU A 28 -9.27 6.97 -8.09
CA GLU A 28 -10.73 6.90 -8.11
C GLU A 28 -11.23 5.45 -8.17
N ASN A 29 -10.67 4.61 -9.04
CA ASN A 29 -11.07 3.20 -9.16
C ASN A 29 -10.78 2.38 -7.90
N VAL A 30 -9.64 2.64 -7.24
CA VAL A 30 -9.23 1.91 -6.04
C VAL A 30 -10.07 2.31 -4.82
N GLU A 31 -10.44 3.59 -4.69
CA GLU A 31 -11.36 4.06 -3.65
C GLU A 31 -12.76 3.44 -3.81
N ASP A 32 -13.26 3.31 -5.05
CA ASP A 32 -14.58 2.70 -5.33
C ASP A 32 -14.63 1.19 -5.00
N TRP A 33 -13.50 0.49 -5.04
CA TRP A 33 -13.41 -0.95 -4.70
C TRP A 33 -13.44 -1.22 -3.19
N ASP A 34 -13.21 -0.20 -2.37
CA ASP A 34 -13.16 -0.29 -0.91
C ASP A 34 -14.55 -0.38 -0.25
N GLU A 35 -15.65 -0.23 -1.02
CA GLU A 35 -17.01 -0.19 -0.46
C GLU A 35 -17.52 -1.56 0.05
N GLU A 36 -16.89 -2.69 -0.30
CA GLU A 36 -17.43 -4.04 -0.01
C GLU A 36 -16.70 -4.87 1.06
N GLU A 37 -15.47 -4.54 1.49
CA GLU A 37 -14.71 -5.35 2.45
C GLU A 37 -14.34 -4.66 3.77
N GLU A 38 -14.26 -5.47 4.83
CA GLU A 38 -14.25 -5.06 6.23
C GLU A 38 -12.93 -4.35 6.61
N MET A 39 -12.93 -3.02 6.49
CA MET A 39 -12.01 -2.01 7.06
C MET A 39 -10.61 -2.51 7.44
N LEU A 40 -9.65 -2.28 6.53
CA LEU A 40 -8.26 -2.12 6.94
C LEU A 40 -8.08 -0.77 7.68
N PRO A 41 -7.17 -0.70 8.67
CA PRO A 41 -7.03 0.50 9.47
C PRO A 41 -6.43 1.64 8.64
N ASP A 42 -7.19 2.73 8.47
CA ASP A 42 -6.62 4.04 8.16
C ASP A 42 -5.76 4.46 9.36
N ILE A 43 -4.44 4.33 9.21
CA ILE A 43 -3.47 4.69 10.23
C ILE A 43 -2.97 6.14 10.08
N ASP A 44 -3.62 6.96 9.23
CA ASP A 44 -3.24 8.35 8.95
C ASP A 44 -1.75 8.43 8.58
N LYS A 45 -0.98 9.27 9.29
CA LYS A 45 0.47 9.45 9.14
C LYS A 45 1.31 8.46 9.96
N MET A 46 0.69 7.48 10.63
CA MET A 46 1.41 6.55 11.50
C MET A 46 2.14 5.43 10.74
N TRP A 47 2.04 5.36 9.42
CA TRP A 47 2.77 4.38 8.60
C TRP A 47 4.29 4.46 8.79
N GLU A 48 4.86 5.65 8.96
CA GLU A 48 6.29 5.85 9.25
C GLU A 48 6.64 5.33 10.66
N VAL A 49 5.74 5.53 11.63
CA VAL A 49 5.88 5.01 13.00
C VAL A 49 5.80 3.48 13.00
N LEU A 50 4.89 2.90 12.21
CA LEU A 50 4.78 1.45 12.05
C LEU A 50 6.09 0.87 11.52
N HIS A 51 6.62 1.45 10.44
CA HIS A 51 7.91 1.04 9.88
C HIS A 51 9.03 1.10 10.93
N PHE A 52 9.13 2.21 11.66
CA PHE A 52 10.13 2.38 12.70
C PHE A 52 9.99 1.35 13.83
N VAL A 53 8.76 1.04 14.25
CA VAL A 53 8.53 0.02 15.28
C VAL A 53 8.96 -1.37 14.81
N LEU A 54 8.77 -1.69 13.53
CA LEU A 54 9.11 -3.00 12.95
C LEU A 54 10.60 -3.15 12.63
N THR A 55 11.29 -2.07 12.29
CA THR A 55 12.65 -2.13 11.72
C THR A 55 13.70 -1.38 12.53
N GLY A 56 13.30 -0.44 13.38
CA GLY A 56 14.17 0.47 14.12
C GLY A 56 14.84 1.55 13.26
N ILE A 57 14.45 1.68 11.99
CA ILE A 57 14.98 2.65 11.04
C ILE A 57 13.86 3.52 10.46
N ASP A 58 14.25 4.64 9.87
CA ASP A 58 13.35 5.53 9.15
C ASP A 58 12.90 4.90 7.82
N SER A 59 11.64 5.13 7.43
CA SER A 59 11.07 4.56 6.20
C SER A 59 11.68 5.12 4.92
N SER A 60 12.44 6.23 4.98
CA SER A 60 13.20 6.75 3.84
C SER A 60 14.47 5.95 3.51
N GLU A 61 14.91 5.05 4.40
CA GLU A 61 16.09 4.20 4.21
C GLU A 61 15.77 2.70 4.31
N PRO A 62 14.86 2.15 3.48
CA PRO A 62 14.46 0.75 3.60
C PRO A 62 15.64 -0.21 3.47
N ILE A 63 15.67 -1.23 4.34
CA ILE A 63 16.73 -2.25 4.35
C ILE A 63 16.41 -3.29 3.28
N LYS A 64 17.16 -3.22 2.18
CA LYS A 64 17.08 -4.21 1.10
C LYS A 64 17.26 -5.65 1.62
N GLY A 65 16.32 -6.52 1.27
CA GLY A 65 16.28 -7.93 1.66
C GLY A 65 15.76 -8.18 3.09
N ASN A 66 15.33 -7.14 3.81
CA ASN A 66 14.62 -7.30 5.08
C ASN A 66 13.11 -7.34 4.83
N PRO A 67 12.44 -8.49 5.03
CA PRO A 67 11.02 -8.63 4.73
C PRO A 67 10.13 -7.68 5.53
N LEU A 68 10.54 -7.27 6.74
CA LEU A 68 9.78 -6.31 7.56
C LEU A 68 9.95 -4.87 7.08
N SER A 69 11.06 -4.54 6.41
CA SER A 69 11.29 -3.21 5.86
C SER A 69 10.64 -3.07 4.48
N GLU A 70 10.66 -4.14 3.69
CA GLU A 70 10.04 -4.18 2.36
C GLU A 70 8.50 -4.21 2.44
N ALA A 71 7.91 -4.81 3.48
CA ALA A 71 6.45 -4.92 3.61
C ALA A 71 5.69 -3.59 3.62
N ASP A 72 6.32 -2.49 4.06
CA ASP A 72 5.68 -1.18 4.20
C ASP A 72 6.11 -0.16 3.13
N VAL A 73 7.28 -0.32 2.51
CA VAL A 73 7.96 0.75 1.75
C VAL A 73 8.17 0.42 0.28
N ASP A 74 8.21 -0.86 -0.10
CA ASP A 74 8.60 -1.19 -1.47
C ASP A 74 7.91 -2.46 -2.01
N GLU A 75 7.80 -2.49 -3.33
CA GLU A 75 7.13 -3.49 -4.15
C GLU A 75 7.35 -4.93 -3.67
N ILE A 76 6.29 -5.58 -3.17
CA ILE A 76 6.29 -7.04 -3.10
C ILE A 76 6.41 -7.52 -4.53
N LYS A 77 7.60 -8.03 -4.88
CA LYS A 77 7.85 -8.61 -6.20
C LYS A 77 6.96 -9.85 -6.38
N TRP A 78 5.85 -9.66 -7.09
CA TRP A 78 4.97 -10.73 -7.57
C TRP A 78 5.24 -11.02 -9.05
#